data_AF-A0A962IW35-F1
#
_entry.id   AF-A0A962IW35-F1
#
_cell.length_a   1.000
_cell.length_b   1.000
_cell.length_c   1.000
_cell.angle_alpha   90.00
_cell.angle_beta   90.00
_cell.angle_gamma   90.00
#
_symmetry.space_group_name_H-M   'P 1'
#
loop_
_entity.id
_entity.type
_entity.pdbx_description
1 polymer ?
#
loop_
_entity_poly.entity_id
_entity_poly.type
_entity_poly.pdbx_seq_one_letter_code
_entity_poly.pdbx_strand_id
1 'polypeptide(L)'
;MYYEYFGLREAPFSIAPNPQYLYMSERHREALAHLLYGIKSDGGFILLTGEVGTGKTTVCRCLLEQIPEDVHIAFVLNPKMDSLEMLATVCDELGISYPEQPSIKHLVDNLSAFLLKAHEQGRKTVVIIDEAQNLAIDVLEQLRLLTNLETNQRKLLQIILLGQPELLDLLATRELRQLSQRVTARFHLDALTRAETEDYIAHRLDIAGVNQPLFPRATINRIYQHSGGIPRLINLICDRSLLGTYTEEKGQVTPAIVNRAAAEILGQKRPAEKVTVRQLQMVIGGLVLAILSSLVYLKTTPAPTVEAQPVVDTVTTRRPQPADYSGSNPPSAAEWIKDIRTEAGAGAGSTQQRQTRLQSLSAVTGSEDRNQAAAPVLALWGAAEPAAGQSVCEVAANSGLACLDSVARLDELERSNRPVLIQLSATQQSDWAAMVALDSTTATLITQANGEIVVPRASLEALGPVDFLLFWRAPPGWQQPGKLGDSGAAVDWLVTQLALIEGESPALQPGRIFDTTIEQAVRDFQRRHQLPETGVADAETWIHINGQTDAAIPRLRQAGAS
;
A
#
# COMPACT_ATOMS: atom_id res chain seq x y z
N MET A 1 36.74 14.65 -18.47
CA MET A 1 37.30 13.44 -19.11
C MET A 1 36.38 12.92 -20.21
N TYR A 2 35.19 12.36 -19.93
CA TYR A 2 34.31 11.89 -21.02
C TYR A 2 33.68 13.04 -21.85
N TYR A 3 33.50 14.23 -21.25
CA TYR A 3 32.96 15.39 -21.96
C TYR A 3 33.81 15.77 -23.18
N GLU A 4 35.12 15.94 -22.98
CA GLU A 4 36.08 16.23 -24.05
C GLU A 4 36.11 15.13 -25.12
N TYR A 5 36.05 13.86 -24.71
CA TYR A 5 36.02 12.72 -25.61
C TYR A 5 34.82 12.76 -26.58
N PHE A 6 33.64 13.17 -26.09
CA PHE A 6 32.43 13.29 -26.92
C PHE A 6 32.18 14.70 -27.47
N GLY A 7 33.07 15.66 -27.21
CA GLY A 7 32.92 17.06 -27.62
C GLY A 7 31.85 17.85 -26.86
N LEU A 8 31.46 17.40 -25.66
CA LEU A 8 30.49 18.07 -24.80
C LEU A 8 31.14 19.26 -24.07
N ARG A 9 30.44 20.40 -24.02
CA ARG A 9 30.89 21.59 -23.28
C ARG A 9 30.68 21.46 -21.78
N GLU A 10 29.62 20.77 -21.40
CA GLU A 10 29.22 20.53 -20.01
C GLU A 10 28.45 19.20 -19.89
N ALA A 11 27.97 18.88 -18.69
CA ALA A 11 27.29 17.62 -18.39
C ALA A 11 25.84 17.61 -18.90
N PRO A 12 25.51 16.91 -20.01
CA PRO A 12 24.17 16.97 -20.61
C PRO A 12 23.07 16.39 -19.71
N PHE A 13 23.42 15.40 -18.88
CA PHE A 13 22.47 14.63 -18.07
C PHE A 13 22.60 14.91 -16.57
N SER A 14 23.09 16.10 -16.20
CA SER A 14 23.06 16.53 -14.80
C SER A 14 21.62 16.58 -14.29
N ILE A 15 21.40 16.07 -13.08
CA ILE A 15 20.12 16.16 -12.35
C ILE A 15 20.00 17.52 -11.65
N ALA A 16 21.08 18.29 -11.57
CA ALA A 16 21.03 19.64 -11.02
C ALA A 16 20.10 20.52 -11.88
N PRO A 17 19.26 21.35 -11.26
CA PRO A 17 18.26 22.14 -11.97
C PRO A 17 18.91 23.29 -12.76
N ASN A 18 19.03 23.12 -14.08
CA ASN A 18 19.45 24.16 -15.03
C ASN A 18 18.30 24.50 -15.99
N PRO A 19 17.79 25.75 -16.03
CA PRO A 19 16.70 26.17 -16.92
C PRO A 19 16.98 25.95 -18.41
N GLN A 20 18.24 25.98 -18.83
CA GLN A 20 18.58 25.79 -20.25
C GLN A 20 18.25 24.37 -20.72
N TYR A 21 18.38 23.38 -19.82
CA TYR A 21 18.13 21.95 -20.07
C TYR A 21 16.66 21.53 -19.91
N LEU A 22 15.78 22.52 -19.84
CA LEU A 22 14.36 22.32 -19.69
C LEU A 22 13.73 21.88 -21.01
N TYR A 23 13.42 20.59 -21.09
CA TYR A 23 12.57 20.06 -22.15
C TYR A 23 11.10 20.14 -21.74
N MET A 24 10.35 21.02 -22.39
CA MET A 24 8.90 21.09 -22.25
C MET A 24 8.23 20.08 -23.18
N SER A 25 7.89 18.90 -22.66
CA SER A 25 7.07 17.95 -23.39
C SER A 25 5.63 18.46 -23.54
N GLU A 26 4.81 17.81 -24.36
CA GLU A 26 3.40 18.19 -24.51
C GLU A 26 2.66 18.09 -23.19
N ARG A 27 2.90 17.02 -22.42
CA ARG A 27 2.35 16.84 -21.07
C ARG A 27 2.79 17.92 -20.08
N HIS A 28 4.03 18.38 -20.16
CA HIS A 28 4.50 19.47 -19.30
C HIS A 28 3.80 20.80 -19.64
N ARG A 29 3.58 21.08 -20.93
CA ARG A 29 2.82 22.25 -21.38
C ARG A 29 1.35 22.18 -20.94
N GLU A 30 0.73 21.01 -21.07
CA GLU A 30 -0.65 20.77 -20.60
C GLU A 30 -0.75 20.98 -19.08
N ALA A 31 0.17 20.42 -18.30
CA ALA A 31 0.24 20.60 -16.85
C ALA A 31 0.36 22.09 -16.48
N LEU A 32 1.29 22.81 -17.12
CA LEU A 32 1.50 24.23 -16.88
C LEU A 32 0.27 25.06 -17.24
N ALA A 33 -0.34 24.81 -18.41
CA ALA A 33 -1.55 25.50 -18.84
C ALA A 33 -2.70 25.26 -17.86
N HIS A 34 -2.83 24.04 -17.36
CA HIS A 34 -3.83 23.65 -16.37
C HIS A 34 -3.61 24.38 -15.02
N LEU A 35 -2.35 24.50 -14.56
CA LEU A 35 -2.02 25.29 -13.35
C LEU A 35 -2.32 26.78 -13.54
N LEU A 36 -1.90 27.37 -14.67
CA LEU A 36 -2.13 28.78 -14.99
C LEU A 36 -3.63 29.10 -15.11
N TYR A 37 -4.42 28.21 -15.70
CA TYR A 37 -5.87 28.33 -15.74
C TYR A 37 -6.47 28.25 -14.33
N GLY A 38 -6.00 27.29 -13.51
CA GLY A 38 -6.41 27.13 -12.12
C GLY A 38 -6.18 28.38 -11.27
N ILE A 39 -5.05 29.07 -11.44
CA ILE A 39 -4.77 30.34 -10.73
C ILE A 39 -5.74 31.45 -11.15
N LYS A 40 -6.26 31.40 -12.37
CA LYS A 40 -7.25 32.38 -12.87
C LYS A 40 -8.65 32.12 -12.33
N SER A 41 -9.01 30.87 -12.01
CA SER A 41 -10.28 30.54 -11.35
C SER A 41 -10.38 31.04 -9.90
N ASP A 42 -11.59 30.97 -9.34
CA ASP A 42 -11.91 31.42 -7.98
C ASP A 42 -11.62 30.31 -6.94
N GLY A 43 -10.40 30.34 -6.39
CA GLY A 43 -9.97 29.67 -5.16
C GLY A 43 -10.11 28.14 -5.08
N GLY A 44 -9.81 27.61 -3.89
CA GLY A 44 -9.85 26.18 -3.59
C GLY A 44 -8.49 25.49 -3.78
N PHE A 45 -8.51 24.24 -4.22
CA PHE A 45 -7.31 23.43 -4.42
C PHE A 45 -7.09 23.09 -5.89
N ILE A 46 -5.83 23.15 -6.32
CA ILE A 46 -5.35 22.60 -7.58
C ILE A 46 -4.36 21.49 -7.24
N LEU A 47 -4.47 20.36 -7.93
CA LEU A 47 -3.64 19.20 -7.67
C LEU A 47 -2.82 18.86 -8.92
N LEU A 48 -1.50 18.78 -8.75
CA LEU A 48 -0.58 18.21 -9.74
C LEU A 48 0.17 17.02 -9.11
N THR A 49 -0.17 15.82 -9.54
CA THR A 49 0.54 14.60 -9.12
C THR A 49 1.42 14.04 -10.23
N GLY A 50 2.27 13.08 -9.91
CA GLY A 50 3.13 12.41 -10.87
C GLY A 50 4.21 11.60 -10.16
N GLU A 51 4.78 10.62 -10.83
CA GLU A 51 5.85 9.80 -10.27
C GLU A 51 7.09 10.62 -9.88
N VAL A 52 7.96 10.02 -9.05
CA VAL A 52 9.23 10.66 -8.67
C VAL A 52 10.07 10.90 -9.92
N GLY A 53 10.45 12.15 -10.14
CA GLY A 53 11.33 12.54 -11.25
C GLY A 53 10.64 12.72 -12.60
N THR A 54 9.30 12.79 -12.68
CA THR A 54 8.55 13.10 -13.91
C THR A 54 8.64 14.55 -14.37
N GLY A 55 9.09 15.47 -13.51
CA GLY A 55 9.22 16.89 -13.84
C GLY A 55 8.25 17.82 -13.11
N LYS A 56 7.60 17.39 -12.03
CA LYS A 56 6.70 18.25 -11.22
C LYS A 56 7.36 19.57 -10.79
N THR A 57 8.54 19.52 -10.17
CA THR A 57 9.32 20.70 -9.77
C THR A 57 9.70 21.57 -10.98
N THR A 58 9.88 20.94 -12.14
CA THR A 58 10.18 21.63 -13.39
C THR A 58 8.96 22.42 -13.88
N VAL A 59 7.77 21.83 -13.89
CA VAL A 59 6.51 22.54 -14.19
C VAL A 59 6.27 23.67 -13.19
N CYS A 60 6.50 23.43 -11.89
CA CYS A 60 6.37 24.44 -10.84
C CYS A 60 7.29 25.64 -11.07
N ARG A 61 8.56 25.41 -11.40
CA ARG A 61 9.50 26.50 -11.70
C ARG A 61 9.04 27.35 -12.88
N CYS A 62 8.53 26.71 -13.92
CA CYS A 62 8.02 27.43 -15.10
C CYS A 62 6.74 28.18 -14.79
N LEU A 63 5.91 27.64 -13.89
CA LEU A 63 4.77 28.36 -13.36
C LEU A 63 5.24 29.64 -12.65
N LEU A 64 6.21 29.55 -11.73
CA LEU A 64 6.74 30.72 -11.01
C LEU A 64 7.31 31.79 -11.95
N GLU A 65 7.95 31.40 -13.06
CA GLU A 65 8.47 32.31 -14.09
C GLU A 65 7.37 32.98 -14.93
N GLN A 66 6.17 32.41 -14.99
CA GLN A 66 5.03 32.88 -15.80
C GLN A 66 3.88 33.44 -14.97
N ILE A 67 3.96 33.37 -13.64
CA ILE A 67 2.92 33.93 -12.77
C ILE A 67 2.87 35.45 -12.94
N PRO A 68 1.68 36.04 -13.10
CA PRO A 68 1.51 37.49 -13.15
C PRO A 68 2.02 38.22 -11.91
N GLU A 69 2.51 39.46 -12.08
CA GLU A 69 3.04 40.29 -10.98
C GLU A 69 1.98 40.66 -9.91
N ASP A 70 0.69 40.54 -10.22
CA ASP A 70 -0.43 40.78 -9.30
C ASP A 70 -0.78 39.58 -8.41
N VAL A 71 0.11 38.58 -8.32
CA VAL A 71 -0.06 37.39 -7.49
C VAL A 71 0.98 37.34 -6.37
N HIS A 72 0.51 37.28 -5.13
CA HIS A 72 1.32 36.92 -3.97
C HIS A 72 1.47 35.40 -3.93
N ILE A 73 2.72 34.91 -3.83
CA ILE A 73 3.02 33.49 -3.79
C ILE A 73 3.66 33.16 -2.45
N ALA A 74 3.19 32.09 -1.81
CA ALA A 74 3.91 31.42 -0.74
C ALA A 74 4.37 30.05 -1.25
N PHE A 75 5.66 29.71 -1.14
CA PHE A 75 6.14 28.41 -1.60
C PHE A 75 6.68 27.57 -0.44
N VAL A 76 5.94 26.53 -0.08
CA VAL A 76 6.29 25.62 1.02
C VAL A 76 6.99 24.38 0.46
N LEU A 77 8.24 24.20 0.87
CA LEU A 77 9.06 23.03 0.56
C LEU A 77 9.18 22.12 1.80
N ASN A 78 9.09 20.81 1.61
CA ASN A 78 9.27 19.79 2.66
C ASN A 78 8.30 19.89 3.86
N PRO A 79 7.00 19.66 3.68
CA PRO A 79 5.97 20.00 4.66
C PRO A 79 5.81 18.96 5.81
N LYS A 80 6.90 18.42 6.36
CA LYS A 80 6.86 17.51 7.52
C LYS A 80 6.74 18.28 8.83
N MET A 81 5.65 19.02 8.95
CA MET A 81 5.44 19.98 10.02
C MET A 81 4.01 19.92 10.51
N ASP A 82 3.78 20.37 11.75
CA ASP A 82 2.43 20.41 12.30
C ASP A 82 1.61 21.59 11.74
N SER A 83 0.34 21.65 12.15
CA SER A 83 -0.59 22.69 11.69
C SER A 83 -0.14 24.12 12.02
N LEU A 84 0.54 24.31 13.16
CA LEU A 84 1.00 25.63 13.59
C LEU A 84 2.22 26.06 12.79
N GLU A 85 3.19 25.16 12.64
CA GLU A 85 4.39 25.37 11.84
C GLU A 85 4.04 25.64 10.36
N MET A 86 3.07 24.90 9.81
CA MET A 86 2.60 25.11 8.43
C MET A 86 2.05 26.52 8.21
N LEU A 87 1.19 26.98 9.14
CA LEU A 87 0.61 28.33 9.06
C LEU A 87 1.66 29.42 9.26
N ALA A 88 2.62 29.20 10.15
CA ALA A 88 3.74 30.11 10.37
C ALA A 88 4.59 30.26 9.11
N THR A 89 4.91 29.14 8.47
CA THR A 89 5.67 29.10 7.20
C THR A 89 4.94 29.84 6.08
N VAL A 90 3.62 29.66 5.96
CA VAL A 90 2.82 30.43 4.99
C VAL A 90 2.85 31.93 5.30
N CYS A 91 2.80 32.31 6.58
CA CYS A 91 2.92 33.71 6.98
C CYS A 91 4.30 34.27 6.64
N ASP A 92 5.38 33.54 6.92
CA ASP A 92 6.76 33.93 6.63
C ASP A 92 6.98 34.15 5.13
N GLU A 93 6.56 33.20 4.31
CA GLU A 93 6.66 33.28 2.85
C GLU A 93 5.84 34.44 2.25
N LEU A 94 4.72 34.82 2.89
CA LEU A 94 3.91 35.98 2.51
C LEU A 94 4.38 37.30 3.15
N GLY A 95 5.41 37.27 4.01
CA GLY A 95 5.91 38.45 4.72
C GLY A 95 4.94 39.00 5.79
N ILE A 96 4.11 38.14 6.38
CA ILE A 96 3.11 38.49 7.38
C ILE A 96 3.73 38.39 8.78
N SER A 97 3.78 39.50 9.51
CA SER A 97 4.31 39.51 10.89
C SER A 97 3.30 38.94 11.90
N TYR A 98 3.80 38.20 12.88
CA TYR A 98 3.02 37.66 14.00
C TYR A 98 3.86 37.65 15.30
N PRO A 99 3.24 37.48 16.50
CA PRO A 99 3.96 37.46 17.77
C PRO A 99 4.94 36.28 17.88
N GLU A 100 5.99 36.38 18.72
CA GLU A 100 7.01 35.31 18.88
C GLU A 100 6.45 33.93 19.25
N GLN A 101 5.35 33.89 20.00
CA GLN A 101 4.63 32.66 20.35
C GLN A 101 3.20 32.74 19.79
N PRO A 102 3.03 32.52 18.48
CA PRO A 102 1.72 32.63 17.87
C PRO A 102 0.86 31.42 18.26
N SER A 103 -0.44 31.64 18.34
CA SER A 103 -1.42 30.55 18.30
C SER A 103 -1.89 30.37 16.86
N ILE A 104 -2.48 29.22 16.54
CA ILE A 104 -3.15 29.00 15.24
C ILE A 104 -4.09 30.17 14.91
N LYS A 105 -4.86 30.63 15.91
CA LYS A 105 -5.77 31.77 15.74
C LYS A 105 -5.03 33.05 15.32
N HIS A 106 -3.91 33.38 15.97
CA HIS A 106 -3.12 34.57 15.61
C HIS A 106 -2.66 34.53 14.14
N LEU A 107 -2.20 33.36 13.69
CA LEU A 107 -1.74 33.18 12.31
C LEU A 107 -2.90 33.27 11.32
N VAL A 108 -4.03 32.63 11.61
CA VAL A 108 -5.24 32.68 10.77
C VAL A 108 -5.81 34.09 10.67
N ASP A 109 -5.87 34.83 11.79
CA ASP A 109 -6.39 36.20 11.83
C ASP A 109 -5.49 37.14 11.00
N ASN A 110 -4.16 37.03 11.16
CA ASN A 110 -3.20 37.82 10.40
C ASN A 110 -3.20 37.47 8.90
N LEU A 111 -3.28 36.18 8.57
CA LEU A 111 -3.42 35.71 7.20
C LEU A 111 -4.71 36.22 6.56
N SER A 112 -5.85 36.11 7.25
CA SER A 112 -7.14 36.62 6.78
C SER A 112 -7.08 38.13 6.48
N ALA A 113 -6.49 38.93 7.38
CA ALA A 113 -6.31 40.36 7.17
C ALA A 113 -5.43 40.67 5.95
N PHE A 114 -4.33 39.93 5.76
CA PHE A 114 -3.48 40.04 4.58
C PHE A 114 -4.25 39.71 3.29
N LEU A 115 -4.97 38.59 3.28
CA LEU A 115 -5.73 38.10 2.13
C LEU A 115 -6.82 39.10 1.70
N LEU A 116 -7.54 39.70 2.66
CA LEU A 116 -8.53 40.75 2.39
C LEU A 116 -7.88 41.99 1.77
N LYS A 117 -6.74 42.45 2.32
CA LYS A 117 -6.02 43.61 1.79
C LYS A 117 -5.48 43.35 0.38
N ALA A 118 -4.93 42.17 0.11
CA ALA A 118 -4.48 41.78 -1.22
C ALA A 118 -5.66 41.81 -2.22
N HIS A 119 -6.81 41.29 -1.80
CA HIS A 119 -8.02 41.27 -2.61
C HIS A 119 -8.57 42.68 -2.92
N GLU A 120 -8.59 43.58 -1.95
CA GLU A 120 -8.97 45.00 -2.16
C GLU A 120 -8.07 45.70 -3.18
N GLN A 121 -6.80 45.26 -3.29
CA GLN A 121 -5.84 45.73 -4.27
C GLN A 121 -5.95 45.02 -5.63
N GLY A 122 -6.92 44.12 -5.79
CA GLY A 122 -7.11 43.30 -6.99
C GLY A 122 -6.07 42.20 -7.16
N ARG A 123 -5.26 41.91 -6.13
CA ARG A 123 -4.21 40.90 -6.15
C ARG A 123 -4.73 39.55 -5.66
N LYS A 124 -4.17 38.48 -6.22
CA LYS A 124 -4.47 37.09 -5.78
C LYS A 124 -3.38 36.59 -4.84
N THR A 125 -3.72 35.59 -4.02
CA THR A 125 -2.76 34.89 -3.18
C THR A 125 -2.80 33.40 -3.49
N VAL A 126 -1.64 32.83 -3.80
CA VAL A 126 -1.44 31.41 -4.13
C VAL A 126 -0.45 30.81 -3.16
N VAL A 127 -0.82 29.71 -2.51
CA VAL A 127 0.10 28.91 -1.70
C VAL A 127 0.43 27.65 -2.50
N ILE A 128 1.69 27.41 -2.79
CA ILE A 128 2.17 26.21 -3.46
C ILE A 128 2.86 25.33 -2.42
N ILE A 129 2.46 24.07 -2.35
CA ILE A 129 3.01 23.09 -1.41
C ILE A 129 3.61 21.95 -2.21
N ASP A 130 4.91 21.75 -2.13
CA ASP A 130 5.59 20.61 -2.74
C ASP A 130 5.64 19.41 -1.80
N GLU A 131 5.75 18.21 -2.37
CA GLU A 131 5.78 16.93 -1.63
C GLU A 131 4.60 16.76 -0.64
N ALA A 132 3.41 17.22 -1.05
CA ALA A 132 2.21 17.28 -0.21
C ALA A 132 1.67 15.93 0.27
N GLN A 133 2.12 14.80 -0.31
CA GLN A 133 1.83 13.46 0.24
C GLN A 133 2.45 13.22 1.63
N ASN A 134 3.40 14.06 2.06
CA ASN A 134 3.98 13.98 3.41
C ASN A 134 3.21 14.80 4.46
N LEU A 135 2.17 15.52 4.06
CA LEU A 135 1.34 16.27 5.00
C LEU A 135 0.48 15.32 5.84
N ALA A 136 0.37 15.62 7.13
CA ALA A 136 -0.59 14.94 7.99
C ALA A 136 -2.03 15.38 7.66
N ILE A 137 -3.01 14.52 7.97
CA ILE A 137 -4.42 14.73 7.67
C ILE A 137 -4.96 16.00 8.36
N ASP A 138 -4.57 16.23 9.61
CA ASP A 138 -4.97 17.42 10.37
C ASP A 138 -4.47 18.71 9.71
N VAL A 139 -3.25 18.71 9.16
CA VAL A 139 -2.70 19.86 8.41
C VAL A 139 -3.48 20.11 7.13
N LEU A 140 -3.80 19.05 6.37
CA LEU A 140 -4.65 19.16 5.18
C LEU A 140 -6.03 19.71 5.52
N GLU A 141 -6.63 19.28 6.63
CA GLU A 141 -7.89 19.83 7.13
C GLU A 141 -7.76 21.31 7.54
N GLN A 142 -6.66 21.72 8.18
CA GLN A 142 -6.42 23.15 8.45
C GLN A 142 -6.32 23.95 7.16
N LEU A 143 -5.58 23.47 6.15
CA LEU A 143 -5.52 24.11 4.83
C LEU A 143 -6.90 24.17 4.18
N ARG A 144 -7.73 23.13 4.33
CA ARG A 144 -9.11 23.14 3.85
C ARG A 144 -9.91 24.25 4.51
N LEU A 145 -9.76 24.48 5.82
CA LEU A 145 -10.43 25.57 6.52
C LEU A 145 -9.99 26.95 6.02
N LEU A 146 -8.72 27.14 5.67
CA LEU A 146 -8.24 28.41 5.10
C LEU A 146 -8.90 28.76 3.77
N THR A 147 -9.23 27.75 2.94
CA THR A 147 -9.96 28.00 1.68
C THR A 147 -11.40 28.50 1.88
N ASN A 148 -11.92 28.50 3.12
CA ASN A 148 -13.18 29.17 3.47
C ASN A 148 -13.03 30.68 3.64
N LEU A 149 -11.81 31.22 3.69
CA LEU A 149 -11.61 32.66 3.74
C LEU A 149 -12.03 33.26 2.40
N GLU A 150 -13.19 33.91 2.40
CA GLU A 150 -13.86 34.44 1.23
C GLU A 150 -14.57 35.75 1.53
N THR A 151 -14.78 36.55 0.49
CA THR A 151 -15.79 37.63 0.49
C THR A 151 -17.12 37.06 0.04
N ASN A 152 -18.19 37.87 0.09
CA ASN A 152 -19.50 37.49 -0.44
C ASN A 152 -19.48 37.10 -1.94
N GLN A 153 -18.40 37.40 -2.66
CA GLN A 153 -18.33 37.21 -4.11
C GLN A 153 -17.16 36.32 -4.56
N ARG A 154 -16.08 36.21 -3.79
CA ARG A 154 -14.84 35.56 -4.24
C ARG A 154 -14.07 34.90 -3.11
N LYS A 155 -13.46 33.76 -3.41
CA LYS A 155 -12.45 33.11 -2.57
C LYS A 155 -11.17 33.96 -2.52
N LEU A 156 -10.52 33.99 -1.36
CA LEU A 156 -9.32 34.81 -1.14
C LEU A 156 -8.01 34.04 -1.27
N LEU A 157 -8.05 32.71 -1.17
CA LEU A 157 -6.88 31.84 -1.18
C LEU A 157 -7.01 30.71 -2.19
N GLN A 158 -5.99 30.54 -3.00
CA GLN A 158 -5.78 29.39 -3.86
C GLN A 158 -4.62 28.55 -3.32
N ILE A 159 -4.80 27.24 -3.24
CA ILE A 159 -3.74 26.31 -2.84
C ILE A 159 -3.42 25.38 -4.01
N ILE A 160 -2.14 25.20 -4.32
CA ILE A 160 -1.62 24.24 -5.30
C ILE A 160 -0.87 23.16 -4.53
N LEU A 161 -1.35 21.92 -4.61
CA LEU A 161 -0.71 20.75 -4.03
C LEU A 161 0.08 20.02 -5.13
N LEU A 162 1.39 19.92 -4.94
CA LEU A 162 2.27 19.11 -5.77
C LEU A 162 2.63 17.86 -4.98
N GLY A 163 2.50 16.68 -5.58
CA GLY A 163 2.78 15.45 -4.86
C GLY A 163 2.98 14.24 -5.73
N GLN A 164 3.23 13.12 -5.07
CA GLN A 164 3.31 11.80 -5.67
C GLN A 164 1.90 11.16 -5.75
N PRO A 165 1.70 10.03 -6.47
CA PRO A 165 0.38 9.39 -6.60
C PRO A 165 -0.28 9.08 -5.26
N GLU A 166 0.49 8.82 -4.20
CA GLU A 166 0.03 8.56 -2.83
C GLU A 166 -0.82 9.72 -2.28
N LEU A 167 -0.63 10.94 -2.78
CA LEU A 167 -1.51 12.07 -2.44
C LEU A 167 -2.93 11.87 -2.97
N LEU A 168 -3.12 11.20 -4.12
CA LEU A 168 -4.46 10.87 -4.62
C LEU A 168 -5.15 9.88 -3.71
N ASP A 169 -4.42 8.87 -3.23
CA ASP A 169 -4.94 7.87 -2.31
C ASP A 169 -5.32 8.51 -0.98
N LEU A 170 -4.45 9.39 -0.46
CA LEU A 170 -4.73 10.18 0.74
C LEU A 170 -5.98 11.06 0.57
N LEU A 171 -6.13 11.74 -0.57
CA LEU A 171 -7.32 12.57 -0.86
C LEU A 171 -8.59 11.75 -1.15
N ALA A 172 -8.46 10.45 -1.39
CA ALA A 172 -9.58 9.54 -1.59
C ALA A 172 -10.12 8.98 -0.26
N THR A 173 -9.40 9.16 0.86
CA THR A 173 -9.87 8.71 2.17
C THR A 173 -11.12 9.48 2.60
N ARG A 174 -11.88 8.89 3.53
CA ARG A 174 -13.15 9.45 3.97
C ARG A 174 -12.97 10.76 4.74
N GLU A 175 -11.89 10.86 5.51
CA GLU A 175 -11.51 12.02 6.31
C GLU A 175 -11.32 13.25 5.42
N LEU A 176 -10.66 13.07 4.27
CA LEU A 176 -10.32 14.16 3.34
C LEU A 176 -11.31 14.34 2.19
N ARG A 177 -12.46 13.63 2.21
CA ARG A 177 -13.51 13.74 1.19
C ARG A 177 -13.96 15.19 0.98
N GLN A 178 -14.06 15.97 2.05
CA GLN A 178 -14.46 17.38 1.98
C GLN A 178 -13.42 18.26 1.30
N LEU A 179 -12.12 17.99 1.52
CA LEU A 179 -11.03 18.67 0.83
C LEU A 179 -11.05 18.29 -0.65
N SER A 180 -11.15 16.99 -0.95
CA SER A 180 -11.17 16.46 -2.31
C SER A 180 -12.29 17.09 -3.16
N GLN A 181 -13.46 17.36 -2.59
CA GLN A 181 -14.56 18.07 -3.28
C GLN A 181 -14.25 19.53 -3.62
N ARG A 182 -13.26 20.15 -2.95
CA ARG A 182 -12.80 21.52 -3.20
C ARG A 182 -11.61 21.59 -4.15
N VAL A 183 -11.13 20.44 -4.63
CA VAL A 183 -10.12 20.39 -5.69
C VAL A 183 -10.80 20.70 -7.01
N THR A 184 -10.58 21.92 -7.51
CA THR A 184 -11.18 22.45 -8.73
C THR A 184 -10.52 21.91 -9.98
N ALA A 185 -9.26 21.46 -9.86
CA ALA A 185 -8.47 21.01 -10.99
C ALA A 185 -7.51 19.89 -10.56
N ARG A 186 -7.45 18.79 -11.32
CA ARG A 186 -6.53 17.66 -11.11
C ARG A 186 -5.78 17.36 -12.40
N PHE A 187 -4.46 17.30 -12.32
CA PHE A 187 -3.62 16.85 -13.42
C PHE A 187 -2.60 15.83 -12.91
N HIS A 188 -2.42 14.75 -13.66
CA HIS A 188 -1.39 13.75 -13.39
C HIS A 188 -0.31 13.86 -14.47
N LEU A 189 0.92 14.15 -14.05
CA LEU A 189 2.08 14.25 -14.93
C LEU A 189 2.69 12.87 -15.14
N ASP A 190 2.28 12.27 -16.26
CA ASP A 190 2.82 11.00 -16.75
C ASP A 190 4.32 11.10 -17.12
N ALA A 191 4.97 9.95 -17.19
CA ALA A 191 6.31 9.81 -17.75
C ALA A 191 6.31 10.11 -19.26
N LEU A 192 7.50 10.44 -19.81
CA LEU A 192 7.66 10.72 -21.23
C LEU A 192 7.38 9.46 -22.06
N THR A 193 6.73 9.61 -23.20
CA THR A 193 6.60 8.53 -24.18
C THR A 193 7.96 8.16 -24.78
N ARG A 194 8.02 7.03 -25.50
CA ARG A 194 9.25 6.62 -26.23
C ARG A 194 9.71 7.67 -27.24
N ALA A 195 8.78 8.37 -27.89
CA ALA A 195 9.10 9.44 -28.84
C ALA A 195 9.66 10.65 -28.10
N GLU A 196 8.98 11.12 -27.06
CA GLU A 196 9.45 12.24 -26.24
C GLU A 196 10.78 11.94 -25.53
N THR A 197 11.08 10.67 -25.22
CA THR A 197 12.38 10.27 -24.67
C THR A 197 13.52 10.48 -25.68
N GLU A 198 13.28 10.20 -26.97
CA GLU A 198 14.24 10.49 -28.05
C GLU A 198 14.50 11.99 -28.15
N ASP A 199 13.42 12.77 -28.19
CA ASP A 199 13.47 14.24 -28.28
C ASP A 199 14.15 14.86 -27.05
N TYR A 200 13.85 14.35 -25.86
CA TYR A 200 14.45 14.78 -24.60
C TYR A 200 15.97 14.56 -24.57
N ILE A 201 16.43 13.37 -24.97
CA ILE A 201 17.86 13.05 -25.04
C ILE A 201 18.55 13.94 -26.07
N ALA A 202 17.95 14.10 -27.25
CA ALA A 202 18.48 14.94 -28.31
C ALA A 202 18.60 16.41 -27.87
N HIS A 203 17.54 16.95 -27.25
CA HIS A 203 17.52 18.31 -26.73
C HIS A 203 18.66 18.57 -25.73
N ARG A 204 18.86 17.67 -24.76
CA ARG A 204 19.94 17.82 -23.77
C ARG A 204 21.34 17.74 -24.38
N LEU A 205 21.53 16.91 -25.42
CA LEU A 205 22.80 16.83 -26.13
C LEU A 205 23.09 18.08 -26.97
N ASP A 206 22.06 18.63 -27.63
CA ASP A 206 22.17 19.86 -28.42
C ASP A 206 22.61 21.05 -27.54
N ILE A 207 22.00 21.22 -26.37
CA ILE A 207 22.39 22.26 -25.41
C ILE A 207 23.83 22.07 -24.93
N ALA A 208 24.25 20.83 -24.68
CA ALA A 208 25.64 20.52 -24.32
C ALA A 208 26.63 20.71 -25.49
N GLY A 209 26.15 21.14 -26.67
CA GLY A 209 26.95 21.51 -27.83
C GLY A 209 27.25 20.38 -28.79
N VAL A 210 26.53 19.25 -28.70
CA VAL A 210 26.80 18.05 -29.49
C VAL A 210 25.61 17.67 -30.36
N ASN A 211 25.86 17.63 -31.67
CA ASN A 211 24.88 17.25 -32.69
C ASN A 211 25.13 15.87 -33.32
N GLN A 212 26.09 15.10 -32.78
CA GLN A 212 26.37 13.75 -33.26
C GLN A 212 25.49 12.71 -32.54
N PRO A 213 25.09 11.62 -33.22
CA PRO A 213 24.18 10.62 -32.64
C PRO A 213 24.92 9.70 -31.65
N LEU A 214 25.16 10.19 -30.44
CA LEU A 214 25.79 9.42 -29.35
C LEU A 214 24.91 8.25 -28.89
N PHE A 215 23.60 8.36 -29.04
CA PHE A 215 22.60 7.36 -28.66
C PHE A 215 21.83 6.88 -29.89
N PRO A 216 22.25 5.77 -30.52
CA PRO A 216 21.49 5.16 -31.61
C PRO A 216 20.09 4.73 -31.17
N ARG A 217 19.12 4.65 -32.10
CA ARG A 217 17.72 4.27 -31.81
C ARG A 217 17.56 3.01 -30.95
N ALA A 218 18.42 2.00 -31.14
CA ALA A 218 18.42 0.77 -30.34
C ALA A 218 18.73 1.03 -28.85
N THR A 219 19.61 2.00 -28.56
CA THR A 219 19.91 2.41 -27.18
C THR A 219 18.80 3.23 -26.57
N ILE A 220 18.18 4.13 -27.34
CA ILE A 220 17.03 4.93 -26.90
C ILE A 220 15.87 4.02 -26.49
N ASN A 221 15.56 3.00 -27.30
CA ASN A 221 14.54 2.01 -26.94
C ASN A 221 14.88 1.30 -25.63
N ARG A 222 16.17 1.01 -25.39
CA ARG A 222 16.61 0.34 -24.17
C ARG A 222 16.59 1.26 -22.95
N ILE A 223 16.93 2.53 -23.14
CA ILE A 223 16.82 3.57 -22.10
C ILE A 223 15.36 3.75 -21.70
N TYR A 224 14.45 3.85 -22.67
CA TYR A 224 13.01 3.92 -22.41
C TYR A 224 12.50 2.70 -21.64
N GLN A 225 12.89 1.48 -22.04
CA GLN A 225 12.50 0.25 -21.33
C GLN A 225 12.95 0.22 -19.87
N HIS A 226 14.14 0.73 -19.56
CA HIS A 226 14.67 0.73 -18.19
C HIS A 226 14.19 1.91 -17.35
N SER A 227 13.95 3.06 -17.97
CA SER A 227 13.52 4.28 -17.28
C SER A 227 12.01 4.40 -17.15
N GLY A 228 11.24 3.68 -17.96
CA GLY A 228 9.80 3.89 -18.09
C GLY A 228 9.44 5.29 -18.61
N GLY A 229 10.40 6.01 -19.23
CA GLY A 229 10.21 7.39 -19.65
C GLY A 229 10.40 8.44 -18.54
N ILE A 230 10.83 8.06 -17.35
CA ILE A 230 11.03 8.98 -16.22
C ILE A 230 12.32 9.81 -16.45
N PRO A 231 12.24 11.15 -16.62
CA PRO A 231 13.39 12.02 -16.90
C PRO A 231 14.59 11.83 -15.97
N ARG A 232 14.36 11.70 -14.66
CA ARG A 232 15.44 11.46 -13.68
C ARG A 232 16.20 10.15 -13.96
N LEU A 233 15.48 9.08 -14.28
CA LEU A 233 16.10 7.79 -14.63
C LEU A 233 16.78 7.85 -15.99
N ILE A 234 16.17 8.52 -16.98
CA ILE A 234 16.80 8.76 -18.28
C ILE A 234 18.15 9.45 -18.08
N ASN A 235 18.21 10.53 -17.30
CA ASN A 235 19.44 11.26 -17.01
C ASN A 235 20.51 10.36 -16.39
N LEU A 236 20.16 9.62 -15.34
CA LEU A 236 21.09 8.72 -14.66
C LEU A 236 21.65 7.63 -15.59
N ILE A 237 20.76 6.99 -16.37
CA ILE A 237 21.15 5.93 -17.31
C ILE A 237 22.03 6.51 -18.42
N CYS A 238 21.69 7.68 -18.97
CA CYS A 238 22.45 8.31 -20.04
C CYS A 238 23.84 8.77 -19.57
N ASP A 239 23.94 9.41 -18.41
CA ASP A 239 25.21 9.83 -17.81
C ASP A 239 26.15 8.62 -17.59
N ARG A 240 25.65 7.56 -16.96
CA ARG A 240 26.40 6.31 -16.77
C ARG A 240 26.75 5.63 -18.08
N SER A 241 25.86 5.68 -19.07
CA SER A 241 26.12 5.11 -20.38
C SER A 241 27.23 5.84 -21.14
N LEU A 242 27.29 7.17 -21.07
CA LEU A 242 28.39 7.94 -21.66
C LEU A 242 29.72 7.61 -20.97
N LEU A 243 29.72 7.54 -19.63
CA LEU A 243 30.92 7.16 -18.88
C LEU A 243 31.41 5.75 -19.26
N GLY A 244 30.52 4.76 -19.32
CA GLY A 244 30.87 3.40 -19.72
C GLY A 244 31.34 3.29 -21.17
N THR A 245 30.79 4.11 -22.06
CA THR A 245 31.21 4.19 -23.47
C THR A 245 32.61 4.78 -23.61
N TYR A 246 32.91 5.82 -22.84
CA TYR A 246 34.24 6.41 -22.75
C TYR A 246 35.29 5.42 -22.23
N THR A 247 34.97 4.68 -21.16
CA THR A 247 35.88 3.66 -20.59
C THR A 247 36.18 2.52 -21.57
N GLU A 248 35.28 2.24 -22.50
CA GLU A 248 35.46 1.25 -23.57
C GLU A 248 35.99 1.85 -24.88
N GLU A 249 36.33 3.14 -24.89
CA GLU A 249 36.85 3.87 -26.05
C GLU A 249 35.97 3.75 -27.31
N LYS A 250 34.64 3.70 -27.12
CA LYS A 250 33.67 3.60 -28.22
C LYS A 250 33.13 4.97 -28.62
N GLY A 251 32.87 5.16 -29.91
CA GLY A 251 32.29 6.41 -30.42
C GLY A 251 30.78 6.59 -30.16
N GLN A 252 30.05 5.52 -29.82
CA GLN A 252 28.60 5.55 -29.60
C GLN A 252 28.20 4.60 -28.48
N VAL A 253 27.15 4.96 -27.76
CA VAL A 253 26.55 4.11 -26.73
C VAL A 253 25.98 2.85 -27.38
N THR A 254 26.17 1.70 -26.72
CA THR A 254 25.63 0.41 -27.18
C THR A 254 24.55 -0.11 -26.22
N PRO A 255 23.61 -0.96 -26.68
CA PRO A 255 22.59 -1.52 -25.80
C PRO A 255 23.15 -2.29 -24.59
N ALA A 256 24.33 -2.91 -24.74
CA ALA A 256 25.02 -3.61 -23.66
C ALA A 256 25.53 -2.65 -22.57
N ILE A 257 25.99 -1.46 -22.96
CA ILE A 257 26.40 -0.41 -22.02
C ILE A 257 25.17 0.12 -21.27
N VAL A 258 24.07 0.40 -21.98
CA VAL A 258 22.80 0.84 -21.35
C VAL A 258 22.31 -0.17 -20.32
N ASN A 259 22.35 -1.47 -20.64
CA ASN A 259 21.94 -2.51 -19.70
C ASN A 259 22.77 -2.53 -18.41
N ARG A 260 24.09 -2.36 -18.52
CA ARG A 260 24.97 -2.30 -17.34
C ARG A 260 24.71 -1.03 -16.53
N ALA A 261 24.65 0.12 -17.21
CA ALA A 261 24.33 1.40 -16.58
C ALA A 261 22.98 1.34 -15.84
N ALA A 262 21.94 0.78 -16.46
CA ALA A 262 20.63 0.62 -15.83
C ALA A 262 20.70 -0.33 -14.63
N ALA A 263 21.42 -1.46 -14.72
CA ALA A 263 21.57 -2.39 -13.60
C ALA A 263 22.33 -1.79 -12.41
N GLU A 264 23.31 -0.92 -12.67
CA GLU A 264 24.03 -0.18 -11.63
C GLU A 264 23.14 0.85 -10.93
N ILE A 265 22.30 1.56 -11.69
CA ILE A 265 21.42 2.62 -11.16
C ILE A 265 20.18 2.06 -10.44
N LEU A 266 19.52 1.07 -11.04
CA LEU A 266 18.25 0.53 -10.55
C LEU A 266 18.45 -0.56 -9.48
N GLY A 267 19.71 -0.98 -9.25
CA GLY A 267 20.06 -2.09 -8.38
C GLY A 267 19.83 -3.44 -9.04
N GLN A 268 20.71 -4.41 -8.75
CA GLN A 268 20.54 -5.77 -9.24
C GLN A 268 19.44 -6.47 -8.42
N LYS A 269 18.31 -6.80 -9.04
CA LYS A 269 17.54 -7.98 -8.60
C LYS A 269 18.48 -9.17 -8.78
N ARG A 270 18.93 -9.79 -7.68
CA ARG A 270 19.71 -11.03 -7.73
C ARG A 270 19.00 -11.99 -8.69
N PRO A 271 19.62 -12.42 -9.80
CA PRO A 271 18.97 -13.38 -10.65
C PRO A 271 18.72 -14.64 -9.81
N ALA A 272 17.48 -15.12 -9.79
CA ALA A 272 17.16 -16.42 -9.23
C ALA A 272 18.14 -17.44 -9.85
N GLU A 273 18.92 -18.09 -9.00
CA GLU A 273 19.98 -19.01 -9.40
C GLU A 273 19.36 -20.11 -10.26
N LYS A 274 19.72 -20.14 -11.55
CA LYS A 274 19.18 -21.12 -12.50
C LYS A 274 19.70 -22.50 -12.09
N VAL A 275 18.86 -23.28 -11.42
CA VAL A 275 19.10 -24.71 -11.18
C VAL A 275 19.38 -25.36 -12.53
N THR A 276 20.59 -25.88 -12.70
CA THR A 276 21.03 -26.44 -13.98
C THR A 276 20.40 -27.82 -14.16
N VAL A 277 19.96 -28.18 -15.37
CA VAL A 277 19.29 -29.46 -15.72
C VAL A 277 19.99 -30.70 -15.17
N ARG A 278 21.31 -30.64 -14.99
CA ARG A 278 22.15 -31.69 -14.40
C ARG A 278 21.83 -32.00 -12.93
N GLN A 279 21.41 -30.99 -12.14
CA GLN A 279 20.97 -31.18 -10.75
C GLN A 279 19.60 -31.87 -10.69
N LEU A 280 18.69 -31.53 -11.61
CA LEU A 280 17.38 -32.19 -11.71
C LEU A 280 17.50 -33.67 -12.12
N GLN A 281 18.45 -34.00 -13.01
CA GLN A 281 18.74 -35.38 -13.41
C GLN A 281 19.28 -36.24 -12.26
N MET A 282 20.08 -35.68 -11.34
CA MET A 282 20.58 -36.41 -10.17
C MET A 282 19.46 -36.69 -9.16
N VAL A 283 18.55 -35.74 -8.95
CA VAL A 283 17.38 -35.92 -8.07
C VAL A 283 16.44 -37.01 -8.61
N ILE A 284 16.14 -36.97 -9.92
CA ILE A 284 15.31 -37.99 -10.57
C ILE A 284 15.97 -39.37 -10.51
N GLY A 285 17.29 -39.45 -10.75
CA GLY A 285 18.04 -40.70 -10.66
C GLY A 285 17.99 -41.34 -9.26
N GLY A 286 18.11 -40.53 -8.20
CA GLY A 286 18.00 -41.02 -6.82
C GLY A 286 16.60 -41.54 -6.48
N LEU A 287 15.56 -40.88 -6.98
CA LEU A 287 14.16 -41.22 -6.71
C LEU A 287 13.75 -42.53 -7.39
N VAL A 288 14.24 -42.78 -8.61
CA VAL A 288 14.02 -44.06 -9.32
C VAL A 288 14.69 -45.22 -8.58
N LEU A 289 15.89 -45.01 -8.03
CA LEU A 289 16.62 -46.03 -7.28
C LEU A 289 15.91 -46.40 -5.97
N ALA A 290 15.31 -45.41 -5.29
CA ALA A 290 14.51 -45.62 -4.08
C ALA A 290 13.19 -46.36 -4.35
N ILE A 291 12.54 -46.10 -5.49
CA ILE A 291 11.31 -46.80 -5.88
C ILE A 291 11.61 -48.26 -6.26
N LEU A 292 12.72 -48.50 -6.97
CA LEU A 292 13.14 -49.87 -7.33
C LEU A 292 13.51 -50.69 -6.09
N SER A 293 14.18 -50.10 -5.09
CA SER A 293 14.50 -50.80 -3.85
C SER A 293 13.25 -51.11 -3.01
N SER A 294 12.28 -50.19 -2.98
CA SER A 294 10.98 -50.41 -2.32
C SER A 294 10.17 -51.54 -2.97
N LEU A 295 10.13 -51.61 -4.30
CA LEU A 295 9.42 -52.66 -5.05
C LEU A 295 10.04 -54.05 -4.87
N VAL A 296 11.37 -54.13 -4.74
CA VAL A 296 12.05 -55.40 -4.42
C VAL A 296 11.67 -55.85 -3.00
N TYR A 297 11.65 -54.93 -2.04
CA TYR A 297 11.32 -55.23 -0.65
C TYR A 297 9.90 -55.81 -0.49
N LEU A 298 8.93 -55.24 -1.19
CA LEU A 298 7.53 -55.69 -1.20
C LEU A 298 7.32 -57.08 -1.82
N LYS A 299 8.23 -57.54 -2.70
CA LYS A 299 8.13 -58.87 -3.31
C LYS A 299 8.80 -59.97 -2.49
N THR A 300 9.59 -59.63 -1.48
CA THR A 300 10.41 -60.61 -0.74
C THR A 300 9.87 -61.03 0.62
N THR A 301 8.75 -60.45 1.09
CA THR A 301 8.18 -60.80 2.41
C THR A 301 6.90 -61.63 2.27
N PRO A 302 6.83 -62.87 2.81
CA PRO A 302 5.61 -63.67 2.81
C PRO A 302 4.61 -63.16 3.86
N ALA A 303 3.32 -63.16 3.50
CA ALA A 303 2.21 -62.67 4.32
C ALA A 303 1.88 -63.63 5.48
N PRO A 304 1.51 -63.13 6.69
CA PRO A 304 1.13 -63.97 7.80
C PRO A 304 -0.36 -64.36 7.74
N THR A 305 -0.65 -65.64 7.98
CA THR A 305 -1.99 -66.22 8.13
C THR A 305 -2.48 -66.07 9.58
N VAL A 306 -3.72 -65.63 9.78
CA VAL A 306 -4.34 -65.52 11.12
C VAL A 306 -5.64 -66.34 11.15
N GLU A 307 -5.69 -67.33 12.05
CA GLU A 307 -6.88 -68.11 12.42
C GLU A 307 -7.63 -67.43 13.59
N ALA A 308 -8.96 -67.55 13.60
CA ALA A 308 -9.87 -66.91 14.54
C ALA A 308 -10.24 -67.80 15.75
N GLN A 309 -10.43 -67.19 16.92
CA GLN A 309 -11.04 -67.81 18.12
C GLN A 309 -12.11 -66.89 18.75
N PRO A 310 -13.10 -67.43 19.49
CA PRO A 310 -14.31 -66.72 19.92
C PRO A 310 -14.25 -66.09 21.33
N VAL A 311 -15.25 -65.23 21.59
CA VAL A 311 -15.43 -64.21 22.63
C VAL A 311 -15.94 -64.74 23.97
N VAL A 312 -15.46 -64.21 25.13
CA VAL A 312 -16.27 -63.82 26.33
C VAL A 312 -15.54 -62.74 27.18
N ASP A 313 -16.30 -61.67 27.49
CA ASP A 313 -16.28 -60.63 28.54
C ASP A 313 -15.04 -60.35 29.41
N THR A 314 -14.59 -59.08 29.45
CA THR A 314 -14.67 -58.15 30.60
C THR A 314 -14.02 -56.80 30.21
N VAL A 315 -14.79 -55.71 30.23
CA VAL A 315 -14.35 -54.35 29.85
C VAL A 315 -13.68 -53.66 31.04
N THR A 316 -12.40 -53.33 30.93
CA THR A 316 -11.73 -52.28 31.71
C THR A 316 -10.61 -51.69 30.87
N THR A 317 -10.89 -50.55 30.25
CA THR A 317 -10.01 -49.83 29.33
C THR A 317 -8.90 -49.09 30.07
N ARG A 318 -7.66 -49.58 29.92
CA ARG A 318 -6.42 -48.81 30.14
C ARG A 318 -5.53 -49.01 28.92
N ARG A 319 -5.17 -47.93 28.23
CA ARG A 319 -4.26 -47.92 27.08
C ARG A 319 -3.00 -47.13 27.46
N PRO A 320 -1.80 -47.74 27.46
CA PRO A 320 -0.52 -47.03 27.51
C PRO A 320 0.10 -46.87 26.11
N GLN A 321 0.37 -45.62 25.76
CA GLN A 321 1.58 -44.98 25.22
C GLN A 321 2.68 -45.78 24.46
N PRO A 322 3.24 -45.20 23.38
CA PRO A 322 4.60 -45.46 22.87
C PRO A 322 5.61 -44.35 23.23
N ALA A 323 6.88 -44.72 23.36
CA ALA A 323 8.09 -43.87 23.38
C ALA A 323 8.93 -44.24 22.13
N ASP A 324 9.87 -43.49 21.57
CA ASP A 324 10.45 -42.16 21.76
C ASP A 324 11.25 -41.91 20.45
N TYR A 325 11.23 -40.72 19.85
CA TYR A 325 12.42 -40.11 19.23
C TYR A 325 12.20 -38.60 19.08
N SER A 326 13.15 -37.89 19.67
CA SER A 326 13.21 -36.45 19.92
C SER A 326 13.62 -35.65 18.67
N GLY A 327 12.99 -34.49 18.50
CA GLY A 327 13.26 -33.49 17.47
C GLY A 327 12.20 -32.40 17.56
N SER A 328 12.50 -31.34 18.31
CA SER A 328 11.59 -30.27 18.75
C SER A 328 10.84 -29.56 17.61
N ASN A 329 9.53 -29.79 17.54
CA ASN A 329 8.56 -28.89 16.91
C ASN A 329 8.16 -27.80 17.93
N PRO A 330 7.98 -26.53 17.50
CA PRO A 330 7.34 -25.52 18.35
C PRO A 330 5.86 -25.87 18.57
N PRO A 331 5.28 -25.56 19.75
CA PRO A 331 3.93 -26.00 20.12
C PRO A 331 2.85 -25.32 19.26
N SER A 332 1.74 -26.05 19.08
CA SER A 332 0.57 -25.58 18.33
C SER A 332 -0.22 -24.52 19.13
N ALA A 333 -0.84 -23.56 18.43
CA ALA A 333 -1.59 -22.43 19.02
C ALA A 333 -2.73 -22.84 19.98
N ALA A 334 -3.20 -24.09 19.93
CA ALA A 334 -4.22 -24.60 20.86
C ALA A 334 -3.67 -24.90 22.27
N GLU A 335 -2.37 -25.15 22.41
CA GLU A 335 -1.71 -25.41 23.70
C GLU A 335 -1.30 -24.11 24.39
N TRP A 336 -0.96 -23.07 23.63
CA TRP A 336 -0.58 -21.75 24.18
C TRP A 336 -1.72 -21.04 24.90
N ILE A 337 -2.97 -21.20 24.43
CA ILE A 337 -4.19 -20.67 25.08
C ILE A 337 -4.44 -21.34 26.45
N LYS A 338 -3.90 -22.55 26.66
CA LYS A 338 -3.97 -23.23 27.96
C LYS A 338 -2.97 -22.66 28.96
N ASP A 339 -1.75 -22.31 28.52
CA ASP A 339 -0.69 -21.83 29.41
C ASP A 339 -0.93 -20.43 29.96
N ILE A 340 -1.61 -19.55 29.21
CA ILE A 340 -2.07 -18.24 29.72
C ILE A 340 -3.06 -18.40 30.91
N ARG A 341 -3.75 -19.53 31.05
CA ARG A 341 -4.61 -19.79 32.24
C ARG A 341 -3.81 -20.18 33.49
N THR A 342 -2.55 -20.59 33.35
CA THR A 342 -1.80 -21.22 34.44
C THR A 342 -0.83 -20.26 35.15
N GLU A 343 -0.42 -19.15 34.50
CA GLU A 343 0.54 -18.20 35.11
C GLU A 343 -0.13 -17.03 35.87
N ALA A 344 -1.44 -16.82 35.73
CA ALA A 344 -2.21 -15.87 36.54
C ALA A 344 -2.88 -16.57 37.72
N GLY A 345 -2.10 -17.08 38.69
CA GLY A 345 -2.68 -17.89 39.77
C GLY A 345 -1.79 -18.29 40.93
N ALA A 346 -0.82 -17.47 41.35
CA ALA A 346 -0.16 -17.61 42.65
C ALA A 346 -0.59 -16.47 43.59
N GLY A 347 -1.84 -16.52 44.04
CA GLY A 347 -2.42 -15.61 45.02
C GLY A 347 -3.77 -16.14 45.45
N ALA A 348 -3.77 -16.90 46.55
CA ALA A 348 -4.90 -17.64 47.07
C ALA A 348 -6.13 -16.76 47.37
N GLY A 349 -7.31 -17.19 46.91
CA GLY A 349 -8.59 -16.63 47.37
C GLY A 349 -9.78 -16.89 46.44
N SER A 350 -10.56 -17.93 46.78
CA SER A 350 -11.94 -18.21 46.34
C SER A 350 -12.21 -18.61 44.88
N THR A 351 -12.47 -19.91 44.73
CA THR A 351 -13.23 -20.55 43.65
C THR A 351 -14.65 -19.98 43.59
N GLN A 352 -14.90 -19.04 42.68
CA GLN A 352 -16.24 -18.61 42.34
C GLN A 352 -16.36 -18.59 40.82
N GLN A 353 -17.42 -19.24 40.33
CA GLN A 353 -17.79 -19.42 38.92
C GLN A 353 -17.31 -18.27 38.02
N ARG A 354 -16.47 -18.56 37.02
CA ARG A 354 -16.22 -17.68 35.87
C ARG A 354 -17.49 -17.64 35.02
N GLN A 355 -18.54 -17.02 35.54
CA GLN A 355 -19.59 -16.45 34.71
C GLN A 355 -18.90 -15.36 33.89
N THR A 356 -18.92 -15.51 32.56
CA THR A 356 -18.48 -14.50 31.61
C THR A 356 -19.37 -13.27 31.80
N ARG A 357 -18.99 -12.41 32.75
CA ARG A 357 -19.73 -11.18 33.06
C ARG A 357 -19.57 -10.28 31.85
N LEU A 358 -20.67 -9.89 31.20
CA LEU A 358 -20.62 -8.82 30.20
C LEU A 358 -19.96 -7.60 30.85
N GLN A 359 -18.83 -7.18 30.30
CA GLN A 359 -18.10 -6.02 30.79
C GLN A 359 -18.47 -4.80 29.95
N SER A 360 -18.54 -3.62 30.58
CA SER A 360 -18.71 -2.36 29.86
C SER A 360 -17.44 -2.08 29.06
N LEU A 361 -17.58 -1.60 27.82
CA LEU A 361 -16.45 -1.30 26.94
C LEU A 361 -15.46 -0.30 27.57
N SER A 362 -15.93 0.61 28.41
CA SER A 362 -15.10 1.56 29.18
C SER A 362 -14.14 0.92 30.20
N ALA A 363 -14.33 -0.36 30.51
CA ALA A 363 -13.45 -1.13 31.38
C ALA A 363 -12.45 -2.01 30.61
N VAL A 364 -12.52 -1.99 29.27
CA VAL A 364 -11.60 -2.70 28.39
C VAL A 364 -10.43 -1.78 28.09
N THR A 365 -9.23 -2.22 28.42
CA THR A 365 -7.98 -1.58 28.00
C THR A 365 -7.37 -2.42 26.89
N GLY A 366 -7.27 -1.87 25.68
CA GLY A 366 -6.58 -2.49 24.57
C GLY A 366 -5.07 -2.48 24.74
N SER A 367 -4.39 -3.04 23.76
CA SER A 367 -2.94 -3.15 23.76
C SER A 367 -2.30 -1.88 23.22
N GLU A 368 -1.25 -1.39 23.91
CA GLU A 368 -0.47 -0.23 23.49
C GLU A 368 0.35 -0.48 22.22
N ASP A 369 0.63 -1.76 21.93
CA ASP A 369 1.39 -2.24 20.78
C ASP A 369 0.49 -3.03 19.83
N ARG A 370 0.42 -2.56 18.57
CA ARG A 370 -0.34 -3.19 17.48
C ARG A 370 0.15 -4.61 17.19
N ASN A 371 1.45 -4.88 17.35
CA ASN A 371 2.04 -6.21 17.14
C ASN A 371 1.49 -7.22 18.15
N GLN A 372 1.37 -6.78 19.40
CA GLN A 372 0.86 -7.60 20.50
C GLN A 372 -0.64 -7.85 20.37
N ALA A 373 -1.40 -6.85 19.94
CA ALA A 373 -2.83 -7.02 19.64
C ALA A 373 -3.04 -8.03 18.50
N ALA A 374 -2.14 -8.07 17.51
CA ALA A 374 -2.28 -8.90 16.31
C ALA A 374 -2.04 -10.40 16.53
N ALA A 375 -1.26 -10.77 17.55
CA ALA A 375 -0.86 -12.16 17.79
C ALA A 375 -2.03 -13.16 17.84
N PRO A 376 -3.15 -12.92 18.56
CA PRO A 376 -4.29 -13.83 18.59
C PRO A 376 -4.93 -14.05 17.21
N VAL A 377 -4.97 -13.00 16.37
CA VAL A 377 -5.55 -13.12 15.02
C VAL A 377 -4.60 -13.86 14.09
N LEU A 378 -3.30 -13.55 14.11
CA LEU A 378 -2.28 -14.22 13.30
C LEU A 378 -2.15 -15.71 13.65
N ALA A 379 -2.30 -16.07 14.93
CA ALA A 379 -2.31 -17.46 15.37
C ALA A 379 -3.45 -18.28 14.74
N LEU A 380 -4.63 -17.68 14.50
CA LEU A 380 -5.73 -18.35 13.79
C LEU A 380 -5.36 -18.71 12.34
N TRP A 381 -4.44 -17.96 11.73
CA TRP A 381 -3.93 -18.23 10.39
C TRP A 381 -2.70 -19.16 10.37
N GLY A 382 -2.20 -19.57 11.54
CA GLY A 382 -0.95 -20.32 11.68
C GLY A 382 0.30 -19.50 11.35
N ALA A 383 0.20 -18.16 11.40
CA ALA A 383 1.31 -17.26 11.18
C ALA A 383 2.12 -17.02 12.46
N ALA A 384 3.40 -16.66 12.31
CA ALA A 384 4.28 -16.35 13.44
C ALA A 384 3.87 -15.03 14.13
N GLU A 385 4.15 -14.93 15.43
CA GLU A 385 3.97 -13.69 16.16
C GLU A 385 4.99 -12.63 15.73
N PRO A 386 4.57 -11.36 15.54
CA PRO A 386 5.48 -10.29 15.16
C PRO A 386 6.41 -9.93 16.32
N ALA A 387 7.72 -9.85 16.07
CA ALA A 387 8.67 -9.37 17.06
C ALA A 387 8.53 -7.86 17.27
N ALA A 388 9.01 -7.37 18.43
CA ALA A 388 9.00 -5.94 18.74
C ALA A 388 9.69 -5.11 17.64
N GLY A 389 8.99 -4.11 17.09
CA GLY A 389 9.51 -3.21 16.05
C GLY A 389 9.41 -3.74 14.61
N GLN A 390 8.88 -4.94 14.37
CA GLN A 390 8.56 -5.43 13.02
C GLN A 390 7.16 -4.98 12.60
N SER A 391 6.92 -4.76 11.31
CA SER A 391 5.56 -4.50 10.81
C SER A 391 4.73 -5.79 10.87
N VAL A 392 3.53 -5.71 11.48
CA VAL A 392 2.57 -6.82 11.52
C VAL A 392 2.28 -7.38 10.13
N CYS A 393 2.17 -6.50 9.13
CA CYS A 393 1.84 -6.88 7.76
C CYS A 393 3.01 -7.53 7.02
N GLU A 394 4.25 -7.17 7.35
CA GLU A 394 5.42 -7.87 6.82
C GLU A 394 5.51 -9.30 7.36
N VAL A 395 5.22 -9.48 8.65
CA VAL A 395 5.18 -10.81 9.29
C VAL A 395 4.05 -11.66 8.72
N ALA A 396 2.88 -11.06 8.51
CA ALA A 396 1.75 -11.70 7.84
C ALA A 396 2.11 -12.12 6.40
N ALA A 397 2.79 -11.25 5.64
CA ALA A 397 3.24 -11.52 4.26
C ALA A 397 4.21 -12.71 4.18
N ASN A 398 5.10 -12.87 5.15
CA ASN A 398 6.00 -14.03 5.23
C ASN A 398 5.26 -15.36 5.42
N SER A 399 4.02 -15.31 5.91
CA SER A 399 3.12 -16.45 6.07
C SER A 399 2.08 -16.53 4.94
N GLY A 400 2.26 -15.78 3.85
CA GLY A 400 1.38 -15.78 2.67
C GLY A 400 0.05 -15.04 2.89
N LEU A 401 -0.01 -14.13 3.86
CA LEU A 401 -1.18 -13.30 4.14
C LEU A 401 -0.98 -11.88 3.61
N ALA A 402 -2.06 -11.25 3.18
CA ALA A 402 -2.15 -9.82 2.92
C ALA A 402 -2.92 -9.13 4.06
N CYS A 403 -2.65 -7.84 4.22
CA CYS A 403 -3.37 -6.97 5.15
C CYS A 403 -4.38 -6.10 4.41
N LEU A 404 -5.51 -5.85 5.06
CA LEU A 404 -6.42 -4.75 4.75
C LEU A 404 -6.50 -3.87 5.99
N ASP A 405 -5.97 -2.66 5.88
CA ASP A 405 -5.98 -1.62 6.93
C ASP A 405 -6.96 -0.53 6.48
N SER A 406 -8.06 -0.35 7.20
CA SER A 406 -9.13 0.58 6.78
C SER A 406 -10.06 0.95 7.94
N VAL A 407 -11.10 1.73 7.67
CA VAL A 407 -12.12 2.13 8.64
C VAL A 407 -13.46 1.55 8.21
N ALA A 408 -14.11 0.81 9.11
CA ALA A 408 -15.41 0.21 8.84
C ALA A 408 -16.33 0.31 10.06
N ARG A 409 -17.62 0.29 9.82
CA ARG A 409 -18.62 0.10 10.88
C ARG A 409 -18.67 -1.37 11.30
N LEU A 410 -19.17 -1.64 12.51
CA LEU A 410 -19.30 -3.01 13.01
C LEU A 410 -20.14 -3.91 12.10
N ASP A 411 -21.18 -3.37 11.46
CA ASP A 411 -22.03 -4.12 10.51
C ASP A 411 -21.33 -4.43 9.17
N GLU A 412 -20.32 -3.65 8.78
CA GLU A 412 -19.46 -3.92 7.62
C GLU A 412 -18.42 -5.00 7.98
N LEU A 413 -17.84 -4.92 9.18
CA LEU A 413 -16.92 -5.94 9.69
C LEU A 413 -17.59 -7.31 9.85
N GLU A 414 -18.84 -7.34 10.33
CA GLU A 414 -19.63 -8.57 10.41
C GLU A 414 -19.83 -9.23 9.04
N ARG A 415 -20.08 -8.42 7.99
CA ARG A 415 -20.25 -8.91 6.62
C ARG A 415 -19.00 -9.57 6.07
N SER A 416 -17.81 -9.08 6.45
CA SER A 416 -16.54 -9.74 6.09
C SER A 416 -16.40 -11.13 6.73
N ASN A 417 -17.05 -11.34 7.88
CA ASN A 417 -17.00 -12.56 8.68
C ASN A 417 -15.55 -13.05 8.92
N ARG A 418 -14.67 -12.13 9.33
CA ARG A 418 -13.26 -12.41 9.64
C ARG A 418 -12.88 -11.93 11.04
N PRO A 419 -12.07 -12.72 11.76
CA PRO A 419 -11.34 -12.20 12.92
C PRO A 419 -10.49 -11.01 12.50
N VAL A 420 -10.57 -9.94 13.28
CA VAL A 420 -10.05 -8.62 12.88
C VAL A 420 -9.53 -7.87 14.09
N LEU A 421 -8.53 -7.03 13.90
CA LEU A 421 -8.08 -6.08 14.92
C LEU A 421 -8.91 -4.82 14.80
N ILE A 422 -9.43 -4.31 15.91
CA ILE A 422 -10.17 -3.05 15.95
C ILE A 422 -9.51 -2.11 16.96
N GLN A 423 -9.55 -0.82 16.67
CA GLN A 423 -9.14 0.21 17.62
C GLN A 423 -10.34 0.61 18.50
N LEU A 424 -10.19 0.50 19.82
CA LEU A 424 -11.27 0.72 20.79
C LEU A 424 -11.47 2.20 21.17
N SER A 425 -10.45 3.04 20.94
CA SER A 425 -10.49 4.46 21.25
C SER A 425 -9.94 5.31 20.10
N ALA A 426 -10.71 6.30 19.67
CA ALA A 426 -10.28 7.30 18.69
C ALA A 426 -9.32 8.34 19.29
N THR A 427 -9.21 8.45 20.62
CA THR A 427 -8.37 9.45 21.30
C THR A 427 -6.99 8.93 21.72
N GLN A 428 -6.79 7.60 21.72
CA GLN A 428 -5.51 6.97 22.00
C GLN A 428 -5.10 6.13 20.79
N GLN A 429 -3.98 6.48 20.15
CA GLN A 429 -3.41 5.78 18.98
C GLN A 429 -3.03 4.31 19.25
N SER A 430 -3.00 3.92 20.52
CA SER A 430 -2.41 2.69 21.04
C SER A 430 -3.43 1.92 21.89
N ASP A 431 -4.62 1.65 21.32
CA ASP A 431 -5.71 0.96 22.02
C ASP A 431 -6.37 -0.10 21.12
N TRP A 432 -5.59 -1.13 20.75
CA TRP A 432 -6.01 -2.17 19.81
C TRP A 432 -6.50 -3.44 20.51
N ALA A 433 -7.54 -4.07 19.96
CA ALA A 433 -8.07 -5.36 20.43
C ALA A 433 -8.39 -6.31 19.27
N ALA A 434 -8.17 -7.60 19.47
CA ALA A 434 -8.52 -8.63 18.50
C ALA A 434 -9.98 -9.08 18.68
N MET A 435 -10.85 -8.77 17.73
CA MET A 435 -12.22 -9.28 17.70
C MET A 435 -12.26 -10.65 17.01
N VAL A 436 -12.67 -11.68 17.75
CA VAL A 436 -12.64 -13.08 17.29
C VAL A 436 -14.03 -13.74 17.26
N ALA A 437 -15.02 -13.11 17.87
CA ALA A 437 -16.42 -13.54 17.81
C ALA A 437 -17.34 -12.32 17.76
N LEU A 438 -18.43 -12.42 17.00
CA LEU A 438 -19.46 -11.40 16.92
C LEU A 438 -20.80 -12.10 16.71
N ASP A 439 -21.77 -11.80 17.58
CA ASP A 439 -23.15 -12.26 17.46
C ASP A 439 -24.12 -11.06 17.42
N SER A 440 -25.43 -11.33 17.45
CA SER A 440 -26.48 -10.31 17.42
C SER A 440 -26.50 -9.35 18.62
N THR A 441 -25.87 -9.71 19.73
CA THR A 441 -25.96 -9.06 21.04
C THR A 441 -24.61 -8.82 21.72
N THR A 442 -23.59 -9.65 21.44
CA THR A 442 -22.27 -9.57 22.06
C THR A 442 -21.14 -9.71 21.04
N ALA A 443 -19.97 -9.22 21.42
CA ALA A 443 -18.72 -9.43 20.71
C ALA A 443 -17.66 -9.92 21.69
N THR A 444 -16.79 -10.82 21.23
CA THR A 444 -15.64 -11.29 22.00
C THR A 444 -14.37 -10.65 21.49
N LEU A 445 -13.72 -9.90 22.37
CA LEU A 445 -12.44 -9.26 22.15
C LEU A 445 -11.34 -10.03 22.91
N ILE A 446 -10.13 -10.00 22.39
CA ILE A 446 -8.93 -10.46 23.09
C ILE A 446 -8.00 -9.26 23.22
N THR A 447 -7.64 -8.95 24.46
CA THR A 447 -6.66 -7.91 24.81
C THR A 447 -5.58 -8.51 25.71
N GLN A 448 -4.42 -7.87 25.79
CA GLN A 448 -3.39 -8.33 26.73
C GLN A 448 -3.80 -8.16 28.19
N ALA A 449 -4.42 -7.03 28.54
CA ALA A 449 -4.75 -6.69 29.92
C ALA A 449 -5.86 -7.59 30.49
N ASN A 450 -6.86 -7.96 29.67
CA ASN A 450 -8.06 -8.66 30.13
C ASN A 450 -8.17 -10.10 29.60
N GLY A 451 -7.32 -10.52 28.66
CA GLY A 451 -7.48 -11.78 27.95
C GLY A 451 -8.73 -11.77 27.06
N GLU A 452 -9.44 -12.89 27.00
CA GLU A 452 -10.71 -13.01 26.28
C GLU A 452 -11.85 -12.37 27.10
N ILE A 453 -12.50 -11.36 26.52
CA ILE A 453 -13.55 -10.56 27.15
C ILE A 453 -14.77 -10.47 26.24
N VAL A 454 -15.97 -10.52 26.84
CA VAL A 454 -17.24 -10.38 26.11
C VAL A 454 -17.85 -9.02 26.44
N VAL A 455 -18.09 -8.24 25.40
CA VAL A 455 -18.68 -6.89 25.48
C VAL A 455 -20.03 -6.85 24.76
N PRO A 456 -20.98 -6.00 25.19
CA PRO A 456 -22.22 -5.81 24.45
C PRO A 456 -21.93 -5.24 23.05
N ARG A 457 -22.55 -5.81 22.01
CA ARG A 457 -22.44 -5.34 20.62
C ARG A 457 -22.76 -3.86 20.50
N ALA A 458 -23.83 -3.41 21.18
CA ALA A 458 -24.25 -2.01 21.21
C ALA A 458 -23.15 -1.06 21.72
N SER A 459 -22.25 -1.53 22.58
CA SER A 459 -21.12 -0.72 23.06
C SER A 459 -20.09 -0.48 21.95
N LEU A 460 -19.83 -1.49 21.11
CA LEU A 460 -18.95 -1.35 19.96
C LEU A 460 -19.60 -0.53 18.84
N GLU A 461 -20.90 -0.71 18.61
CA GLU A 461 -21.64 0.12 17.64
C GLU A 461 -21.65 1.60 18.03
N ALA A 462 -21.65 1.90 19.33
CA ALA A 462 -21.57 3.26 19.85
C ALA A 462 -20.22 3.94 19.56
N LEU A 463 -19.15 3.20 19.27
CA LEU A 463 -17.88 3.76 18.80
C LEU A 463 -18.02 4.38 17.39
N GLY A 464 -19.00 3.94 16.61
CA GLY A 464 -19.15 4.34 15.21
C GLY A 464 -18.20 3.57 14.28
N PRO A 465 -17.73 4.19 13.18
CA PRO A 465 -16.67 3.62 12.35
C PRO A 465 -15.37 3.51 13.14
N VAL A 466 -14.72 2.35 13.08
CA VAL A 466 -13.46 2.06 13.78
C VAL A 466 -12.38 1.67 12.79
N ASP A 467 -11.15 2.10 13.07
CA ASP A 467 -9.96 1.59 12.38
C ASP A 467 -9.83 0.09 12.64
N PHE A 468 -9.55 -0.66 11.57
CA PHE A 468 -9.41 -2.10 11.64
C PHE A 468 -8.25 -2.62 10.79
N LEU A 469 -7.64 -3.72 11.24
CA LEU A 469 -6.67 -4.49 10.46
C LEU A 469 -7.13 -5.93 10.31
N LEU A 470 -7.34 -6.34 9.06
CA LEU A 470 -7.81 -7.67 8.68
C LEU A 470 -6.71 -8.40 7.90
N PHE A 471 -6.48 -9.66 8.26
CA PHE A 471 -5.58 -10.54 7.51
C PHE A 471 -6.37 -11.47 6.60
N TRP A 472 -5.86 -11.71 5.41
CA TRP A 472 -6.50 -12.60 4.43
C TRP A 472 -5.46 -13.24 3.50
N ARG A 473 -5.76 -14.40 2.91
CA ARG A 473 -4.87 -15.04 1.94
C ARG A 473 -5.13 -14.48 0.55
N ALA A 474 -4.17 -13.75 -0.01
CA ALA A 474 -4.30 -13.26 -1.38
C ALA A 474 -4.13 -14.41 -2.39
N PRO A 475 -4.84 -14.38 -3.54
CA PRO A 475 -4.69 -15.42 -4.54
C PRO A 475 -3.32 -15.38 -5.23
N PRO A 476 -2.88 -16.48 -5.85
CA PRO A 476 -1.58 -16.53 -6.52
C PRO A 476 -1.43 -15.44 -7.59
N GLY A 477 -0.37 -14.64 -7.49
CA GLY A 477 -0.09 -13.56 -8.45
C GLY A 477 -0.89 -12.27 -8.24
N TRP A 478 -1.63 -12.14 -7.13
CA TRP A 478 -2.31 -10.90 -6.77
C TRP A 478 -1.31 -9.81 -6.37
N GLN A 479 -1.48 -8.62 -6.94
CA GLN A 479 -0.63 -7.43 -6.68
C GLN A 479 -1.47 -6.15 -6.58
N GLN A 480 -2.66 -6.13 -7.17
CA GLN A 480 -3.54 -4.96 -7.28
C GLN A 480 -4.99 -5.41 -7.53
N PRO A 481 -5.98 -4.51 -7.35
CA PRO A 481 -7.36 -4.78 -7.74
C PRO A 481 -7.46 -5.21 -9.22
N GLY A 482 -8.23 -6.25 -9.49
CA GLY A 482 -8.44 -6.75 -10.84
C GLY A 482 -9.42 -5.87 -11.60
N LYS A 483 -9.02 -5.34 -12.75
CA LYS A 483 -9.82 -4.43 -13.59
C LYS A 483 -9.72 -4.81 -15.07
N LEU A 484 -10.56 -4.17 -15.88
CA LEU A 484 -10.64 -4.39 -17.32
C LEU A 484 -9.26 -4.30 -17.99
N GLY A 485 -8.88 -5.34 -18.74
CA GLY A 485 -7.61 -5.47 -19.44
C GLY A 485 -6.49 -6.17 -18.66
N ASP A 486 -6.67 -6.41 -17.36
CA ASP A 486 -5.70 -7.18 -16.57
C ASP A 486 -5.65 -8.64 -17.01
N SER A 487 -4.52 -9.31 -16.80
CA SER A 487 -4.36 -10.74 -17.12
C SER A 487 -3.37 -11.41 -16.16
N GLY A 488 -3.38 -12.74 -16.14
CA GLY A 488 -2.44 -13.55 -15.36
C GLY A 488 -3.12 -14.41 -14.29
N ALA A 489 -2.31 -15.01 -13.42
CA ALA A 489 -2.75 -16.04 -12.49
C ALA A 489 -3.89 -15.58 -11.55
N ALA A 490 -3.91 -14.30 -11.14
CA ALA A 490 -4.98 -13.76 -10.32
C ALA A 490 -6.32 -13.73 -11.07
N VAL A 491 -6.33 -13.33 -12.35
CA VAL A 491 -7.55 -13.31 -13.20
C VAL A 491 -8.04 -14.72 -13.47
N ASP A 492 -7.13 -15.64 -13.80
CA ASP A 492 -7.46 -17.06 -13.99
C ASP A 492 -8.09 -17.66 -12.72
N TRP A 493 -7.53 -17.32 -11.55
CA TRP A 493 -8.04 -17.73 -10.25
C TRP A 493 -9.42 -17.13 -9.97
N LEU A 494 -9.64 -15.83 -10.23
CA LEU A 494 -10.92 -15.15 -10.06
C LEU A 494 -12.05 -15.84 -10.81
N VAL A 495 -11.83 -16.07 -12.10
CA VAL A 495 -12.84 -16.69 -12.98
C VAL A 495 -13.17 -18.10 -12.49
N THR A 496 -12.16 -18.84 -12.05
CA THR A 496 -12.34 -20.17 -11.48
C THR A 496 -13.20 -20.11 -10.21
N GLN A 497 -12.95 -19.16 -9.31
CA GLN A 497 -13.74 -19.04 -8.09
C GLN A 497 -15.17 -18.56 -8.34
N LEU A 498 -15.37 -17.58 -9.22
CA LEU A 498 -16.72 -17.09 -9.56
C LEU A 498 -17.58 -18.23 -10.14
N ALA A 499 -17.02 -19.04 -11.03
CA ALA A 499 -17.70 -20.23 -11.56
C ALA A 499 -18.05 -21.24 -10.45
N LEU A 500 -17.12 -21.53 -9.54
CA LEU A 500 -17.37 -22.44 -8.41
C LEU A 500 -18.49 -21.92 -7.48
N ILE A 501 -18.52 -20.62 -7.22
CA ILE A 501 -19.55 -19.96 -6.38
C ILE A 501 -20.93 -20.04 -7.05
N GLU A 502 -20.98 -20.00 -8.38
CA GLU A 502 -22.21 -20.14 -9.16
C GLU A 502 -22.62 -21.61 -9.38
N GLY A 503 -21.85 -22.58 -8.89
CA GLY A 503 -22.09 -24.01 -9.07
C GLY A 503 -21.77 -24.50 -10.48
N GLU A 504 -21.02 -23.72 -11.25
CA GLU A 504 -20.54 -24.07 -12.58
C GLU A 504 -19.22 -24.86 -12.54
N SER A 505 -18.94 -25.64 -13.59
CA SER A 505 -17.65 -26.32 -13.75
C SER A 505 -16.65 -25.38 -14.41
N PRO A 506 -15.58 -24.95 -13.72
CA PRO A 506 -14.66 -23.96 -14.26
C PRO A 506 -13.87 -24.53 -15.45
N ALA A 507 -13.91 -23.84 -16.59
CA ALA A 507 -13.04 -24.15 -17.72
C ALA A 507 -11.61 -23.66 -17.42
N LEU A 508 -10.72 -24.60 -17.07
CA LEU A 508 -9.29 -24.36 -16.79
C LEU A 508 -8.55 -23.95 -18.07
N GLN A 509 -8.60 -22.66 -18.38
CA GLN A 509 -7.84 -22.05 -19.48
C GLN A 509 -6.97 -20.94 -18.89
N PRO A 510 -5.63 -21.10 -18.89
CA PRO A 510 -4.74 -20.07 -18.38
C PRO A 510 -4.61 -18.89 -19.35
N GLY A 511 -4.28 -17.71 -18.82
CA GLY A 511 -4.03 -16.50 -19.60
C GLY A 511 -5.30 -15.74 -19.98
N ARG A 512 -6.37 -15.84 -19.19
CA ARG A 512 -7.55 -15.02 -19.39
C ARG A 512 -7.23 -13.54 -19.15
N ILE A 513 -7.92 -12.72 -19.91
CA ILE A 513 -7.94 -11.27 -19.75
C ILE A 513 -9.24 -10.93 -19.04
N PHE A 514 -9.17 -10.05 -18.05
CA PHE A 514 -10.31 -9.47 -17.36
C PHE A 514 -11.08 -8.62 -18.39
N ASP A 515 -12.04 -9.25 -19.05
CA ASP A 515 -12.87 -8.63 -20.08
C ASP A 515 -14.19 -8.13 -19.49
N THR A 516 -15.06 -7.59 -20.35
CA THR A 516 -16.37 -7.09 -19.93
C THR A 516 -17.28 -8.18 -19.37
N THR A 517 -17.06 -9.44 -19.73
CA THR A 517 -17.83 -10.58 -19.21
C THR A 517 -17.45 -10.84 -17.75
N ILE A 518 -16.15 -10.85 -17.46
CA ILE A 518 -15.63 -11.02 -16.09
C ILE A 518 -16.00 -9.81 -15.23
N GLU A 519 -15.89 -8.60 -15.77
CA GLU A 519 -16.34 -7.38 -15.08
C GLU A 519 -17.81 -7.49 -14.66
N GLN A 520 -18.69 -7.93 -15.56
CA GLN A 520 -20.11 -8.12 -15.26
C GLN A 520 -20.33 -9.20 -14.20
N ALA A 521 -19.61 -10.32 -14.27
CA ALA A 521 -19.67 -11.37 -13.24
C ALA A 521 -19.23 -10.85 -11.86
N VAL A 522 -18.21 -10.00 -11.81
CA VAL A 522 -17.77 -9.32 -10.58
C VAL A 522 -18.85 -8.36 -10.07
N ARG A 523 -19.49 -7.56 -10.92
CA ARG A 523 -20.62 -6.69 -10.52
C ARG A 523 -21.78 -7.47 -9.94
N ASP A 524 -22.12 -8.60 -10.57
CA ASP A 524 -23.22 -9.44 -10.11
C ASP A 524 -22.90 -10.16 -8.80
N PHE A 525 -21.62 -10.51 -8.57
CA PHE A 525 -21.14 -10.97 -7.27
C PHE A 525 -21.24 -9.86 -6.21
N GLN A 526 -20.71 -8.67 -6.50
CA GLN A 526 -20.73 -7.52 -5.59
C GLN A 526 -22.16 -7.17 -5.16
N ARG A 527 -23.10 -7.11 -6.12
CA ARG A 527 -24.53 -6.88 -5.84
C ARG A 527 -25.10 -7.92 -4.88
N ARG A 528 -24.87 -9.21 -5.15
CA ARG A 528 -25.38 -10.32 -4.32
C ARG A 528 -24.82 -10.30 -2.90
N HIS A 529 -23.58 -9.86 -2.74
CA HIS A 529 -22.88 -9.79 -1.45
C HIS A 529 -22.92 -8.40 -0.80
N GLN A 530 -23.74 -7.48 -1.32
CA GLN A 530 -23.92 -6.12 -0.78
C GLN A 530 -22.61 -5.32 -0.71
N LEU A 531 -21.72 -5.55 -1.67
CA LEU A 531 -20.50 -4.78 -1.89
C LEU A 531 -20.77 -3.66 -2.91
N PRO A 532 -19.95 -2.60 -2.95
CA PRO A 532 -20.03 -1.59 -4.01
C PRO A 532 -19.93 -2.23 -5.40
N GLU A 533 -20.91 -2.00 -6.27
CA GLU A 533 -20.96 -2.55 -7.63
C GLU A 533 -19.99 -1.82 -8.58
N THR A 534 -18.69 -1.89 -8.31
CA THR A 534 -17.65 -1.20 -9.08
C THR A 534 -17.27 -1.94 -10.36
N GLY A 535 -17.46 -3.27 -10.39
CA GLY A 535 -16.94 -4.17 -11.43
C GLY A 535 -15.43 -4.40 -11.36
N VAL A 536 -14.77 -3.78 -10.37
CA VAL A 536 -13.36 -3.99 -10.07
C VAL A 536 -13.28 -4.99 -8.93
N ALA A 537 -12.48 -6.05 -9.09
CA ALA A 537 -12.19 -6.98 -8.00
C ALA A 537 -11.17 -6.33 -7.05
N ASP A 538 -11.65 -5.50 -6.14
CA ASP A 538 -10.88 -4.88 -5.05
C ASP A 538 -10.61 -5.86 -3.90
N ALA A 539 -9.79 -5.44 -2.92
CA ALA A 539 -9.37 -6.30 -1.81
C ALA A 539 -10.57 -6.88 -1.04
N GLU A 540 -11.62 -6.09 -0.79
CA GLU A 540 -12.85 -6.57 -0.14
C GLU A 540 -13.56 -7.62 -0.99
N THR A 541 -13.71 -7.37 -2.29
CA THR A 541 -14.29 -8.34 -3.23
C THR A 541 -13.52 -9.66 -3.18
N TRP A 542 -12.18 -9.62 -3.20
CA TRP A 542 -11.36 -10.82 -3.06
C TRP A 542 -11.56 -11.52 -1.72
N ILE A 543 -11.55 -10.79 -0.60
CA ILE A 543 -11.75 -11.36 0.74
C ILE A 543 -13.09 -12.11 0.80
N HIS A 544 -14.14 -11.54 0.21
CA HIS A 544 -15.46 -12.16 0.14
C HIS A 544 -15.47 -13.42 -0.73
N ILE A 545 -14.84 -13.38 -1.92
CA ILE A 545 -14.74 -14.53 -2.82
C ILE A 545 -14.00 -15.69 -2.14
N ASN A 546 -12.84 -15.42 -1.55
CA ASN A 546 -12.02 -16.43 -0.87
C ASN A 546 -12.82 -17.12 0.25
N GLY A 547 -13.64 -16.34 0.96
CA GLY A 547 -14.47 -16.83 2.05
C GLY A 547 -15.53 -17.85 1.63
N GLN A 548 -15.97 -17.84 0.37
CA GLN A 548 -16.99 -18.76 -0.12
C GLN A 548 -16.42 -20.13 -0.53
N THR A 549 -15.13 -20.19 -0.85
CA THR A 549 -14.54 -21.36 -1.51
C THR A 549 -13.49 -22.08 -0.68
N ASP A 550 -12.84 -21.41 0.28
CA ASP A 550 -11.84 -22.01 1.17
C ASP A 550 -12.39 -22.20 2.59
N ALA A 551 -12.63 -23.46 2.97
CA ALA A 551 -13.11 -23.84 4.29
C ALA A 551 -12.05 -23.71 5.40
N ALA A 552 -10.76 -23.56 5.06
CA ALA A 552 -9.66 -23.40 6.01
C ALA A 552 -9.46 -21.94 6.46
N ILE A 553 -10.24 -20.99 5.96
CA ILE A 553 -10.17 -19.57 6.34
C ILE A 553 -10.81 -19.35 7.72
N PRO A 554 -10.11 -18.70 8.66
CA PRO A 554 -10.67 -18.31 9.95
C PRO A 554 -11.90 -17.39 9.80
N ARG A 555 -12.96 -17.69 10.54
CA ARG A 555 -14.22 -16.92 10.56
C ARG A 555 -14.51 -16.41 11.97
N LEU A 556 -15.30 -15.35 12.09
CA LEU A 556 -15.78 -14.91 13.40
C LEU A 556 -16.60 -16.05 14.01
N ARG A 557 -16.28 -16.42 15.25
CA ARG A 557 -17.10 -17.38 15.99
C ARG A 557 -18.45 -16.74 16.31
N GLN A 558 -19.51 -17.54 16.33
CA GLN A 558 -20.76 -17.12 16.96
C GLN A 558 -20.58 -17.29 18.48
N ALA A 559 -20.72 -16.19 19.24
CA ALA A 559 -20.55 -16.26 20.68
C ALA A 559 -21.64 -17.17 21.28
N GLY A 560 -21.22 -18.30 21.85
CA GLY A 560 -22.11 -19.34 22.40
C GLY A 560 -21.91 -20.75 21.83
N ALA A 561 -21.17 -20.91 20.72
CA ALA A 561 -20.73 -22.24 20.27
C ALA A 561 -19.45 -22.63 21.05
N SER A 562 -19.60 -23.57 21.97
CA SER A 562 -18.52 -24.19 22.74
C SER A 562 -17.68 -25.13 21.89
#